data_AF-A0A702FH61-F1
#
_entry.id   AF-A0A702FH61-F1
#
_cell.length_a   1.000
_cell.length_b   1.000
_cell.length_c   1.000
_cell.angle_alpha   90.00
_cell.angle_beta   90.00
_cell.angle_gamma   90.00
#
_symmetry.space_group_name_H-M   'P 1'
#
loop_
_entity.id
_entity.type
_entity.pdbx_description
1 polymer ?
#
loop_
_entity_poly.entity_id
_entity_poly.type
_entity_poly.pdbx_seq_one_letter_code
_entity_poly.pdbx_strand_id
1 'polypeptide(L)'
;MLKRFFITGTDTSVGKTVVSRALLQALASGGKSVAGYKPVAKGSKETPEGMRNKDALVLQSVSSLELPYEAINPIALSEEESSVAHSCPINYTLLSNGLANLSDKVDHVVVEGTGGWRSLMNDLRPLSEWVVQEQLPVFMVVGIQEGCINHALLTAQAIASDGLPFIGW
;
A
#
# COMPACT_ATOMS: atom_id res chain seq x y z
N MET A 1 -4.65 18.32 -7.45
CA MET A 1 -3.97 17.61 -6.35
C MET A 1 -4.47 16.17 -6.36
N LEU A 2 -3.62 15.16 -6.14
CA LEU A 2 -3.98 13.74 -6.33
C LEU A 2 -4.97 13.27 -5.25
N LYS A 3 -6.16 12.81 -5.63
CA LYS A 3 -7.16 12.29 -4.66
C LYS A 3 -6.73 10.97 -4.00
N ARG A 4 -5.97 10.16 -4.73
CA ARG A 4 -5.42 8.88 -4.26
C ARG A 4 -4.13 8.58 -5.00
N PHE A 5 -3.16 7.97 -4.30
CA PHE A 5 -1.88 7.57 -4.89
C PHE A 5 -1.30 6.36 -4.15
N PHE A 6 -0.44 5.62 -4.84
CA PHE A 6 0.14 4.37 -4.36
C PHE A 6 1.60 4.56 -3.94
N ILE A 7 1.96 4.05 -2.76
CA ILE A 7 3.31 3.97 -2.25
C ILE A 7 3.83 2.56 -2.47
N THR A 8 4.78 2.41 -3.38
CA THR A 8 5.56 1.17 -3.55
C THR A 8 6.94 1.32 -2.94
N GLY A 9 7.71 0.22 -2.93
CA GLY A 9 9.10 0.22 -2.54
C GLY A 9 9.94 -0.51 -3.58
N THR A 10 11.25 -0.30 -3.56
CA THR A 10 12.18 -1.16 -4.31
C THR A 10 12.26 -2.56 -3.70
N ASP A 11 11.92 -2.71 -2.41
CA ASP A 11 11.96 -3.97 -1.67
C ASP A 11 11.00 -3.93 -0.45
N THR A 12 11.02 -4.97 0.37
CA THR A 12 10.44 -5.04 1.70
C THR A 12 11.28 -4.22 2.70
N SER A 13 10.65 -3.69 3.75
CA SER A 13 11.34 -2.95 4.83
C SER A 13 12.15 -1.71 4.43
N VAL A 14 11.94 -1.17 3.22
CA VAL A 14 12.64 0.04 2.73
C VAL A 14 12.15 1.37 3.30
N GLY A 15 11.21 1.35 4.26
CA GLY A 15 10.66 2.57 4.88
C GLY A 15 9.35 3.09 4.30
N LYS A 16 8.60 2.28 3.53
CA LYS A 16 7.26 2.64 3.01
C LYS A 16 6.35 3.25 4.08
N THR A 17 6.19 2.58 5.21
CA THR A 17 5.35 3.04 6.33
C THR A 17 5.77 4.40 6.89
N VAL A 18 7.07 4.67 6.93
CA VAL A 18 7.60 5.97 7.40
C VAL A 18 7.22 7.07 6.42
N VAL A 19 7.39 6.82 5.12
CA VAL A 19 7.03 7.76 4.05
C VAL A 19 5.52 7.97 3.99
N SER A 20 4.72 6.90 4.01
CA SER A 20 3.26 6.96 4.03
C SER A 20 2.75 7.80 5.21
N ARG A 21 3.29 7.56 6.41
CA ARG A 21 2.96 8.34 7.60
C ARG A 21 3.32 9.82 7.43
N ALA A 22 4.53 10.12 6.95
CA ALA A 22 4.97 11.50 6.74
C ALA A 22 4.08 12.23 5.74
N LEU A 23 3.69 11.57 4.64
CA LEU A 23 2.78 12.13 3.64
C LEU A 23 1.38 12.38 4.22
N LEU A 24 0.82 11.43 4.96
CA LEU A 24 -0.46 11.60 5.64
C LEU A 24 -0.43 12.79 6.60
N GLN A 25 0.61 12.90 7.43
CA GLN A 25 0.76 14.00 8.39
C GLN A 25 0.96 15.35 7.69
N ALA A 26 1.73 15.41 6.60
CA ALA A 26 1.96 16.63 5.84
C ALA A 26 0.70 17.13 5.12
N LEU A 27 -0.11 16.20 4.57
CA LEU A 27 -1.40 16.53 3.98
C LEU A 27 -2.40 17.02 5.05
N ALA A 28 -2.44 16.32 6.20
CA ALA A 28 -3.29 16.70 7.32
C ALA A 28 -2.94 18.07 7.91
N SER A 29 -1.64 18.39 8.04
CA SER A 29 -1.19 19.71 8.52
C SER A 29 -1.54 20.85 7.55
N GLY A 30 -1.76 20.53 6.26
CA GLY A 30 -2.34 21.42 5.26
C GLY A 30 -3.86 21.58 5.34
N GLY A 31 -4.51 21.05 6.39
CA GLY A 31 -5.95 21.14 6.62
C GLY A 31 -6.77 20.18 5.76
N LYS A 32 -6.16 19.13 5.20
CA LYS A 32 -6.86 18.11 4.41
C LYS A 32 -7.27 16.92 5.25
N SER A 33 -8.42 16.35 4.93
CA SER A 33 -8.82 15.04 5.44
C SER A 33 -8.05 13.93 4.69
N VAL A 34 -7.54 12.95 5.44
CA VAL A 34 -6.65 11.91 4.91
C VAL A 34 -6.97 10.54 5.47
N ALA A 35 -6.75 9.50 4.68
CA ALA A 35 -6.81 8.11 5.13
C ALA A 35 -5.63 7.33 4.58
N GLY A 36 -4.97 6.55 5.44
CA GLY A 36 -4.04 5.52 5.01
C GLY A 36 -4.79 4.25 4.62
N TYR A 37 -4.34 3.57 3.58
CA TYR A 37 -4.96 2.33 3.12
C TYR A 37 -3.89 1.28 2.82
N LYS A 38 -3.89 0.18 3.56
CA LYS A 38 -3.01 -0.98 3.38
C LYS A 38 -3.84 -2.15 2.85
N PRO A 39 -4.18 -2.19 1.54
CA PRO A 39 -5.16 -3.15 1.01
C PRO A 39 -4.80 -4.60 1.32
N VAL A 40 -3.52 -4.96 1.19
CA VAL A 40 -3.00 -6.27 1.53
C VAL A 40 -1.79 -6.11 2.43
N ALA A 41 -1.80 -6.78 3.58
CA ALA A 41 -0.71 -6.82 4.52
C ALA A 41 -0.19 -8.26 4.67
N LYS A 42 1.13 -8.45 4.60
CA LYS A 42 1.82 -9.72 4.86
C LYS A 42 2.47 -9.68 6.24
N GLY A 43 2.68 -10.84 6.87
CA GLY A 43 3.31 -10.92 8.20
C GLY A 43 2.44 -10.34 9.33
N SER A 44 1.13 -10.45 9.19
CA SER A 44 0.16 -10.05 10.22
C SER A 44 0.15 -11.08 11.36
N LYS A 45 -0.17 -10.64 12.57
CA LYS A 45 -0.19 -11.47 13.78
C LYS A 45 -1.57 -11.51 14.39
N GLU A 46 -1.93 -12.65 14.98
CA GLU A 46 -3.16 -12.78 15.74
C GLU A 46 -3.07 -11.97 17.04
N THR A 47 -4.08 -11.15 17.30
CA THR A 47 -4.27 -10.41 18.56
C THR A 47 -5.67 -10.69 19.09
N PRO A 48 -6.00 -10.30 20.34
CA PRO A 48 -7.36 -10.45 20.88
C PRO A 48 -8.45 -9.77 20.02
N GLU A 49 -8.08 -8.75 19.25
CA GLU A 49 -8.97 -8.02 18.35
C GLU A 49 -8.99 -8.60 16.91
N GLY A 50 -8.28 -9.71 16.66
CA GLY A 50 -8.14 -10.38 15.38
C GLY A 50 -6.76 -10.17 14.74
N MET A 51 -6.64 -10.47 13.44
CA MET A 51 -5.36 -10.30 12.74
C MET A 51 -4.98 -8.82 12.63
N ARG A 52 -3.74 -8.48 13.01
CA ARG A 52 -3.21 -7.11 12.97
C ARG A 52 -1.84 -7.03 12.31
N ASN A 53 -1.67 -6.00 11.50
CA ASN A 53 -0.41 -5.64 10.88
C ASN A 53 0.09 -4.30 11.45
N LYS A 54 1.37 -4.26 11.80
CA LYS A 54 2.00 -3.07 12.37
C LYS A 54 1.95 -1.85 11.45
N ASP A 55 2.09 -2.04 10.14
CA ASP A 55 2.08 -0.94 9.17
C ASP A 55 0.67 -0.36 9.05
N ALA A 56 -0.33 -1.25 8.95
CA ALA A 56 -1.74 -0.86 8.92
C ALA A 56 -2.15 -0.08 10.19
N LEU A 57 -1.71 -0.51 11.38
CA LEU A 57 -1.96 0.21 12.63
C LEU A 57 -1.34 1.61 12.64
N VAL A 58 -0.13 1.76 12.10
CA VAL A 58 0.49 3.09 11.95
C VAL A 58 -0.36 3.97 11.04
N LEU A 59 -0.77 3.47 9.87
CA LEU A 59 -1.62 4.22 8.95
C LEU A 59 -2.98 4.60 9.55
N GLN A 60 -3.59 3.69 10.31
CA GLN A 60 -4.83 3.95 11.04
C GLN A 60 -4.64 5.10 12.04
N SER A 61 -3.56 5.08 12.81
CA SER A 61 -3.29 6.06 13.87
C SER A 61 -3.07 7.50 13.37
N VAL A 62 -2.70 7.66 12.09
CA VAL A 62 -2.43 8.97 11.47
C VAL A 62 -3.46 9.34 10.40
N SER A 63 -4.50 8.54 10.23
CA SER A 63 -5.66 8.91 9.43
C SER A 63 -6.46 9.98 10.17
N SER A 64 -7.08 10.92 9.44
CA SER A 64 -7.84 12.02 10.06
C SER A 64 -9.19 11.60 10.62
N LEU A 65 -9.71 10.45 10.16
CA LEU A 65 -10.98 9.87 10.59
C LEU A 65 -10.72 8.67 11.50
N GLU A 66 -11.58 8.50 12.50
CA GLU A 66 -11.66 7.26 13.25
C GLU A 66 -12.27 6.18 12.35
N LEU A 67 -11.44 5.21 11.95
CA LEU A 67 -11.79 4.15 11.01
C LEU A 67 -11.58 2.80 11.67
N PRO A 68 -12.48 1.81 11.45
CA PRO A 68 -12.23 0.44 11.89
C PRO A 68 -11.01 -0.14 11.16
N TYR A 69 -10.34 -1.12 11.78
CA TYR A 69 -9.10 -1.69 11.25
C TYR A 69 -9.29 -2.25 9.83
N GLU A 70 -10.42 -2.88 9.57
CA GLU A 70 -10.77 -3.52 8.30
C GLU A 70 -10.97 -2.50 7.17
N ALA A 71 -11.28 -1.23 7.49
CA ALA A 71 -11.31 -0.16 6.50
C ALA A 71 -9.91 0.24 6.03
N ILE A 72 -8.90 0.07 6.88
CA ILE A 72 -7.49 0.35 6.58
C ILE A 72 -6.83 -0.86 5.93
N ASN A 73 -7.02 -2.05 6.51
CA ASN A 73 -6.43 -3.30 6.05
C ASN A 73 -7.49 -4.41 5.95
N PRO A 74 -8.16 -4.55 4.78
CA PRO A 74 -9.20 -5.55 4.60
C PRO A 74 -8.64 -6.98 4.44
N ILE A 75 -7.39 -7.12 4.01
CA ILE A 75 -6.74 -8.43 3.83
C ILE A 75 -5.44 -8.46 4.65
N ALA A 76 -5.52 -9.11 5.82
CA ALA A 76 -4.40 -9.31 6.74
C ALA A 76 -3.93 -10.77 6.65
N LEU A 77 -2.81 -11.01 5.98
CA LEU A 77 -2.21 -12.35 5.82
C LEU A 77 -1.10 -12.56 6.84
N SER A 78 -1.05 -13.76 7.43
CA SER A 78 0.12 -14.24 8.16
C SER A 78 1.34 -14.44 7.24
N GLU A 79 2.50 -14.73 7.82
CA GLU A 79 3.70 -15.08 7.05
C GLU A 79 3.45 -16.31 6.15
N GLU A 80 2.84 -17.35 6.72
CA GLU A 80 2.55 -18.61 6.05
C GLU A 80 1.60 -18.41 4.86
N GLU A 81 0.44 -17.78 5.08
CA GLU A 81 -0.56 -17.51 4.02
C GLU A 81 0.00 -16.63 2.89
N SER A 82 0.98 -15.79 3.19
CA SER A 82 1.61 -14.94 2.18
C SER A 82 2.62 -15.66 1.28
N SER A 83 3.09 -16.84 1.71
CA SER A 83 4.09 -17.67 1.04
C SER A 83 3.48 -18.88 0.32
N VAL A 84 2.29 -19.31 0.73
CA VAL A 84 1.59 -20.45 0.14
C VAL A 84 0.78 -20.00 -1.08
N ALA A 85 1.29 -20.32 -2.27
CA ALA A 85 0.48 -20.20 -3.47
C ALA A 85 -0.79 -21.05 -3.32
N HIS A 86 -1.95 -20.48 -3.68
CA HIS A 86 -3.29 -21.11 -3.68
C HIS A 86 -4.03 -21.17 -2.33
N SER A 87 -3.49 -20.63 -1.23
CA SER A 87 -4.30 -20.40 -0.03
C SER A 87 -5.19 -19.17 -0.24
N CYS A 88 -6.49 -19.35 -0.50
CA CYS A 88 -7.52 -18.31 -0.68
C CYS A 88 -7.13 -17.12 -1.60
N PRO A 89 -7.59 -17.09 -2.88
CA PRO A 89 -7.25 -16.01 -3.80
C PRO A 89 -7.58 -14.61 -3.26
N ILE A 90 -6.73 -13.62 -3.58
CA ILE A 90 -6.99 -12.22 -3.22
C ILE A 90 -8.30 -11.74 -3.88
N ASN A 91 -9.20 -11.22 -3.05
CA ASN A 91 -10.40 -10.55 -3.54
C ASN A 91 -10.08 -9.09 -3.90
N TYR A 92 -9.68 -8.85 -5.16
CA TYR A 92 -9.35 -7.50 -5.63
C TYR A 92 -10.57 -6.55 -5.64
N THR A 93 -11.78 -7.07 -5.82
CA THR A 93 -13.00 -6.25 -5.72
C THR A 93 -13.17 -5.67 -4.32
N LEU A 94 -12.81 -6.41 -3.26
CA LEU A 94 -12.77 -5.91 -1.90
C LEU A 94 -11.80 -4.73 -1.76
N LEU A 95 -10.64 -4.80 -2.43
CA LEU A 95 -9.64 -3.72 -2.42
C LEU A 95 -10.18 -2.46 -3.10
N SER A 96 -10.78 -2.62 -4.28
CA SER A 96 -11.39 -1.50 -5.03
C SER A 96 -12.55 -0.86 -4.25
N ASN A 97 -13.41 -1.66 -3.63
CA ASN A 97 -14.52 -1.16 -2.82
C ASN A 97 -14.02 -0.40 -1.58
N GLY A 98 -12.99 -0.91 -0.90
CA GLY A 98 -12.37 -0.22 0.23
C GLY A 98 -11.77 1.13 -0.18
N LEU A 99 -11.01 1.14 -1.29
CA LEU A 99 -10.43 2.36 -1.84
C LEU A 99 -11.49 3.39 -2.24
N ALA A 100 -12.57 2.98 -2.91
CA ALA A 100 -13.67 3.86 -3.29
C ALA A 100 -14.34 4.48 -2.06
N ASN A 101 -14.70 3.64 -1.08
CA ASN A 101 -15.33 4.08 0.16
C ASN A 101 -14.47 5.08 0.95
N LEU A 102 -13.15 4.88 1.01
CA LEU A 102 -12.26 5.86 1.63
C LEU A 102 -12.16 7.14 0.80
N SER A 103 -12.04 7.01 -0.53
CA SER A 103 -11.95 8.15 -1.45
C SER A 103 -13.18 9.06 -1.38
N ASP A 104 -14.36 8.54 -1.00
CA ASP A 104 -15.56 9.36 -0.86
C ASP A 104 -15.64 10.10 0.48
N LYS A 105 -14.82 9.72 1.46
CA LYS A 105 -14.83 10.27 2.82
C LYS A 105 -13.72 11.27 3.11
N VAL A 106 -12.63 11.22 2.34
CA VAL A 106 -11.45 12.06 2.57
C VAL A 106 -10.93 12.72 1.28
N ASP A 107 -10.20 13.81 1.43
CA ASP A 107 -9.57 14.53 0.32
C ASP A 107 -8.44 13.70 -0.33
N HIS A 108 -7.69 12.95 0.49
CA HIS A 108 -6.55 12.16 0.03
C HIS A 108 -6.48 10.77 0.66
N VAL A 109 -6.31 9.74 -0.18
CA VAL A 109 -5.99 8.38 0.25
C VAL A 109 -4.55 8.02 -0.10
N VAL A 110 -3.76 7.66 0.91
CA VAL A 110 -2.39 7.14 0.73
C VAL A 110 -2.45 5.62 0.75
N VAL A 111 -2.33 4.99 -0.41
CA VAL A 111 -2.41 3.54 -0.56
C VAL A 111 -1.01 2.93 -0.43
N GLU A 112 -0.75 2.19 0.63
CA GLU A 112 0.55 1.55 0.85
C GLU A 112 0.58 0.11 0.33
N GLY A 113 1.51 -0.17 -0.58
CA GLY A 113 1.77 -1.51 -1.09
C GLY A 113 2.49 -2.44 -0.10
N THR A 114 2.56 -3.72 -0.45
CA THR A 114 3.33 -4.73 0.29
C THR A 114 4.48 -5.26 -0.56
N GLY A 115 5.69 -5.34 0.00
CA GLY A 115 6.91 -5.66 -0.76
C GLY A 115 7.29 -4.61 -1.79
N GLY A 116 7.86 -5.04 -2.92
CA GLY A 116 8.20 -4.18 -4.06
C GLY A 116 7.13 -4.17 -5.18
N TRP A 117 7.41 -3.48 -6.29
CA TRP A 117 6.45 -3.29 -7.39
C TRP A 117 5.91 -4.60 -8.00
N ARG A 118 6.75 -5.63 -8.10
CA ARG A 118 6.40 -6.98 -8.60
C ARG A 118 6.18 -8.00 -7.47
N SER A 119 5.78 -7.54 -6.28
CA SER A 119 5.42 -8.43 -5.17
C SER A 119 4.21 -9.28 -5.53
N LEU A 120 4.41 -10.60 -5.61
CA LEU A 120 3.35 -11.56 -5.95
C LEU A 120 2.46 -11.83 -4.73
N MET A 121 1.16 -11.92 -5.00
CA MET A 121 0.17 -12.38 -4.03
C MET A 121 0.05 -13.91 -4.07
N ASN A 122 -0.80 -14.48 -3.20
CA ASN A 122 -1.01 -15.93 -3.09
C ASN A 122 -1.66 -16.57 -4.33
N ASP A 123 -2.15 -15.78 -5.27
CA ASP A 123 -2.68 -16.17 -6.57
C ASP A 123 -1.65 -16.01 -7.72
N LEU A 124 -0.38 -15.75 -7.37
CA LEU A 124 0.73 -15.50 -8.30
C LEU A 124 0.57 -14.26 -9.18
N ARG A 125 -0.39 -13.37 -8.85
CA ARG A 125 -0.53 -12.07 -9.53
C ARG A 125 0.22 -11.00 -8.75
N PRO A 126 0.96 -10.10 -9.41
CA PRO A 126 1.56 -8.98 -8.72
C PRO A 126 0.47 -7.99 -8.31
N LEU A 127 0.58 -7.44 -7.10
CA LEU A 127 -0.38 -6.42 -6.62
C LEU A 127 -0.44 -5.20 -7.56
N SER A 128 0.63 -4.92 -8.31
CA SER A 128 0.68 -3.84 -9.30
C SER A 128 -0.39 -3.97 -10.39
N GLU A 129 -0.88 -5.15 -10.74
CA GLU A 129 -2.00 -5.27 -11.69
C GLU A 129 -3.27 -4.57 -11.19
N TRP A 130 -3.57 -4.66 -9.89
CA TRP A 130 -4.69 -3.94 -9.29
C TRP A 130 -4.43 -2.43 -9.25
N VAL A 131 -3.18 -2.02 -9.01
CA VAL A 131 -2.78 -0.60 -9.06
C VAL A 131 -2.98 -0.02 -10.47
N VAL A 132 -2.65 -0.81 -11.50
CA VAL A 132 -2.91 -0.48 -12.91
C VAL A 132 -4.41 -0.37 -13.18
N GLN A 133 -5.21 -1.33 -12.72
CA GLN A 133 -6.67 -1.28 -12.86
C GLN A 133 -7.26 0.00 -12.24
N GLU A 134 -6.79 0.40 -11.06
CA GLU A 134 -7.25 1.61 -10.35
C GLU A 134 -6.64 2.92 -10.87
N GLN A 135 -5.70 2.83 -11.82
CA GLN A 135 -4.97 3.96 -12.42
C GLN A 135 -4.32 4.87 -11.35
N LEU A 136 -3.69 4.26 -10.34
CA LEU A 136 -3.10 5.01 -9.24
C LEU A 136 -1.72 5.56 -9.62
N PRO A 137 -1.50 6.88 -9.49
CA PRO A 137 -0.16 7.43 -9.59
C PRO A 137 0.75 6.86 -8.50
N VAL A 138 2.02 6.63 -8.84
CA VAL A 138 2.95 5.87 -7.99
C VAL A 138 4.06 6.75 -7.45
N PHE A 139 4.27 6.70 -6.14
CA PHE A 139 5.49 7.11 -5.46
C PHE A 139 6.28 5.86 -5.06
N MET A 140 7.58 5.87 -5.25
CA MET A 140 8.45 4.74 -4.91
C MET A 140 9.37 5.10 -3.75
N VAL A 141 9.46 4.23 -2.76
CA VAL A 141 10.46 4.36 -1.69
C VAL A 141 11.67 3.50 -2.00
N VAL A 142 12.85 4.14 -2.08
CA VAL A 142 14.12 3.46 -2.36
C VAL A 142 14.82 3.10 -1.06
N GLY A 143 15.10 1.81 -0.87
CA GLY A 143 15.91 1.34 0.26
C GLY A 143 17.38 1.70 0.05
N ILE A 144 18.01 2.35 1.03
CA ILE A 144 19.43 2.70 0.96
C ILE A 144 20.27 1.47 1.29
N GLN A 145 20.76 0.82 0.24
CA GLN A 145 21.62 -0.36 0.29
C GLN A 145 22.47 -0.44 -0.98
N GLU A 146 23.47 -1.31 -1.00
CA GLU A 146 24.23 -1.58 -2.22
C GLU A 146 23.30 -2.06 -3.35
N GLY A 147 23.51 -1.53 -4.56
CA GLY A 147 22.64 -1.80 -5.71
C GLY A 147 21.31 -1.03 -5.73
N CYS A 148 21.04 -0.13 -4.78
CA CYS A 148 19.76 0.60 -4.72
C CYS A 148 19.46 1.43 -5.99
N ILE A 149 20.49 1.98 -6.64
CA ILE A 149 20.33 2.71 -7.90
C ILE A 149 19.78 1.79 -8.99
N ASN A 150 20.32 0.58 -9.12
CA ASN A 150 19.83 -0.42 -10.08
C ASN A 150 18.37 -0.80 -9.76
N HIS A 151 18.06 -1.10 -8.50
CA HIS A 151 16.70 -1.45 -8.09
C HIS A 151 15.70 -0.32 -8.35
N ALA A 152 16.09 0.93 -8.07
CA ALA A 152 15.26 2.10 -8.34
C ALA A 152 14.98 2.26 -9.83
N LEU A 153 16.02 2.19 -10.68
CA LEU A 153 15.86 2.32 -12.13
C LEU A 153 15.01 1.20 -12.73
N LEU A 154 15.26 -0.05 -12.35
CA LEU A 154 14.47 -1.20 -12.81
C LEU A 154 13.01 -1.11 -12.36
N THR A 155 12.78 -0.66 -11.13
CA THR A 155 11.43 -0.52 -10.59
C THR A 155 10.68 0.64 -11.25
N ALA A 156 11.34 1.78 -11.48
CA ALA A 156 10.77 2.91 -12.20
C ALA A 156 10.45 2.55 -13.66
N GLN A 157 11.32 1.81 -14.36
CA GLN A 157 11.06 1.29 -15.70
C GLN A 157 9.85 0.35 -15.71
N ALA A 158 9.71 -0.53 -14.71
CA ALA A 158 8.57 -1.43 -14.61
C ALA A 158 7.25 -0.66 -14.37
N ILE A 159 7.24 0.35 -13.50
CA ILE A 159 6.08 1.22 -13.28
C ILE A 159 5.68 1.96 -14.56
N ALA A 160 6.66 2.53 -15.27
CA ALA A 160 6.42 3.24 -16.52
C ALA A 160 5.90 2.30 -17.62
N SER A 161 6.45 1.08 -17.71
CA SER A 161 6.01 0.06 -18.67
C SER A 161 4.59 -0.44 -18.40
N ASP A 162 4.11 -0.35 -17.16
CA ASP A 162 2.71 -0.65 -16.80
C ASP A 162 1.74 0.49 -17.12
N GLY A 163 2.25 1.61 -17.65
CA GLY A 163 1.43 2.74 -18.10
C GLY A 163 0.93 3.66 -16.99
N LEU A 164 1.51 3.59 -15.79
CA LEU A 164 1.10 4.43 -14.66
C LEU A 164 1.91 5.72 -14.55
N PRO A 165 1.30 6.83 -14.07
CA PRO A 165 2.03 8.05 -13.77
C PRO A 165 3.03 7.82 -12.64
N PHE A 166 4.32 7.91 -12.95
CA PHE A 166 5.38 7.84 -11.95
C PHE A 166 5.66 9.24 -11.39
N ILE A 167 5.33 9.46 -10.11
CA ILE A 167 5.41 10.78 -9.48
C ILE A 167 6.83 11.09 -8.98
N GLY A 168 7.55 10.08 -8.50
CA GLY A 168 8.92 10.23 -8.01
C GLY A 168 9.32 9.19 -6.98
N TRP A 169 10.55 9.34 -6.47
CA TRP A 169 11.15 8.53 -5.42
C TRP A 169 11.90 9.39 -4.38
#